data_AF-A0A2N5Z7P9-F1
#
_entry.id   AF-A0A2N5Z7P9-F1
#
_cell.length_a   1.000
_cell.length_b   1.000
_cell.length_c   1.000
_cell.angle_alpha   90.00
_cell.angle_beta   90.00
_cell.angle_gamma   90.00
#
_symmetry.space_group_name_H-M   'P 1'
#
loop_
_entity.id
_entity.type
_entity.pdbx_description
1 polymer ?
#
loop_
_entity_poly.entity_id
_entity_poly.type
_entity_poly.pdbx_seq_one_letter_code
_entity_poly.pdbx_strand_id
1 'polypeptide(L)'
;MYNILIDEAKVSFNVDDNYGFAGVLNYLFFVSILVIAFYIVFLLWRIFKSIRSSLKNENPFHPKNIWRIRKIAFAILLSAILEIIYPIILKYLWFEKLNALDKAFTFKLNFDPTVNLFWALIVFVIAEIYRIGFEMKKEQELTI
;
A
#
# COMPACT_ATOMS: atom_id res chain seq x y z
N MET A 1 41.84 -38.06 4.10
CA MET A 1 41.26 -36.82 4.62
C MET A 1 41.31 -35.80 3.49
N TYR A 2 40.20 -35.61 2.77
CA TYR A 2 40.14 -34.72 1.60
C TYR A 2 39.46 -33.43 2.04
N ASN A 3 40.17 -32.31 1.96
CA ASN A 3 39.65 -30.99 2.32
C ASN A 3 38.64 -30.55 1.27
N ILE A 4 37.42 -30.27 1.73
CA ILE A 4 36.36 -29.69 0.90
C ILE A 4 36.64 -28.18 0.87
N LEU A 5 37.10 -27.67 -0.27
CA LEU A 5 37.15 -26.25 -0.54
C LEU A 5 35.71 -25.80 -0.82
N ILE A 6 35.13 -25.05 0.12
CA ILE A 6 33.84 -24.40 -0.07
C ILE A 6 34.10 -23.26 -1.05
N ASP A 7 33.71 -23.48 -2.31
CA ASP A 7 33.65 -22.45 -3.34
C ASP A 7 32.72 -21.35 -2.83
N GLU A 8 33.29 -20.17 -2.56
CA GLU A 8 32.52 -19.00 -2.17
C GLU A 8 31.62 -18.66 -3.36
N ALA A 9 30.36 -19.10 -3.29
CA ALA A 9 29.31 -18.67 -4.19
C ALA A 9 29.14 -17.15 -4.02
N LYS A 10 29.95 -16.38 -4.74
CA LYS A 10 29.70 -14.96 -4.96
C LYS A 10 28.39 -14.87 -5.69
N VAL A 11 27.35 -14.50 -4.95
CA VAL A 11 26.12 -13.98 -5.53
C VAL A 11 26.50 -12.66 -6.22
N SER A 12 26.99 -12.76 -7.45
CA SER A 12 27.15 -11.61 -8.32
C SER A 12 25.75 -11.24 -8.79
N PHE A 13 25.23 -10.14 -8.27
CA PHE A 13 24.13 -9.45 -8.91
C PHE A 13 24.69 -8.92 -10.23
N ASN A 14 24.49 -9.67 -11.31
CA ASN A 14 24.73 -9.17 -12.65
C ASN A 14 23.67 -8.11 -12.94
N VAL A 15 23.92 -6.89 -12.47
CA VAL A 15 23.14 -5.71 -12.81
C VAL A 15 23.61 -5.32 -14.21
N ASP A 16 22.96 -5.89 -15.23
CA ASP A 16 23.14 -5.46 -16.61
C ASP A 16 22.88 -3.95 -16.67
N ASP A 17 23.86 -3.15 -17.10
CA ASP A 17 23.78 -1.68 -17.14
C ASP A 17 22.61 -1.17 -18.01
N ASN A 18 22.00 -2.05 -18.80
CA ASN A 18 20.78 -1.77 -19.57
C ASN A 18 19.50 -1.59 -18.75
N TYR A 19 19.50 -1.86 -17.44
CA TYR A 19 18.36 -1.59 -16.56
C TYR A 19 18.26 -0.12 -16.11
N GLY A 20 19.28 0.72 -16.32
CA GLY A 20 19.40 2.13 -15.89
C GLY A 20 18.14 2.79 -15.31
N PHE A 21 17.37 3.51 -16.14
CA PHE A 21 16.21 4.29 -15.69
C PHE A 21 15.02 3.45 -15.22
N ALA A 22 14.74 2.32 -15.89
CA ALA A 22 13.61 1.46 -15.56
C ALA A 22 13.81 0.70 -14.23
N GLY A 23 15.03 0.30 -13.93
CA GLY A 23 15.43 -0.32 -12.67
C GLY A 23 15.28 0.66 -11.51
N VAL A 24 15.70 1.92 -11.70
CA VAL A 24 15.46 2.99 -10.71
C VAL A 24 13.96 3.21 -10.50
N LEU A 25 13.16 3.26 -11.57
CA LEU A 25 11.70 3.41 -11.47
C LEU A 25 11.06 2.24 -10.70
N ASN A 26 11.50 1.01 -10.93
CA ASN A 26 11.02 -0.18 -10.22
C ASN A 26 11.41 -0.15 -8.73
N TYR A 27 12.64 0.24 -8.43
CA TYR A 27 13.10 0.42 -7.06
C TYR A 27 12.27 1.49 -6.33
N LEU A 28 12.04 2.64 -6.95
CA LEU A 28 11.21 3.71 -6.38
C LEU A 28 9.77 3.27 -6.16
N PHE A 29 9.18 2.54 -7.12
CA PHE A 29 7.84 1.97 -6.98
C PHE A 29 7.79 1.00 -5.79
N PHE A 30 8.73 0.06 -5.69
CA PHE A 30 8.82 -0.88 -4.59
C PHE A 30 8.92 -0.17 -3.23
N VAL A 31 9.84 0.79 -3.09
CA VAL A 31 10.00 1.59 -1.87
C VAL A 31 8.72 2.36 -1.54
N SER A 32 8.04 2.93 -2.54
CA SER A 32 6.79 3.66 -2.33
C SER A 32 5.68 2.78 -1.74
N ILE A 33 5.52 1.56 -2.27
CA ILE A 33 4.53 0.59 -1.77
C ILE A 33 4.88 0.17 -0.34
N LEU A 34 6.16 -0.05 -0.04
CA LEU A 34 6.63 -0.41 1.29
C LEU A 34 6.36 0.70 2.32
N VAL A 35 6.61 1.96 1.95
CA VAL A 35 6.32 3.13 2.79
C VAL A 35 4.82 3.25 3.05
N ILE A 36 3.98 3.07 2.04
CA ILE A 36 2.52 3.08 2.19
C ILE A 36 2.06 1.96 3.13
N ALA A 37 2.55 0.74 2.95
CA ALA A 37 2.22 -0.40 3.80
C ALA A 37 2.61 -0.14 5.26
N PHE A 38 3.83 0.35 5.51
CA PHE A 38 4.28 0.71 6.84
C PHE A 38 3.41 1.80 7.47
N TYR A 39 3.03 2.82 6.69
CA TYR A 39 2.15 3.89 7.13
C TYR A 39 0.77 3.37 7.55
N ILE A 40 0.18 2.45 6.78
CA ILE A 40 -1.10 1.82 7.12
C ILE A 40 -0.98 1.03 8.44
N VAL A 41 0.06 0.20 8.58
CA VAL A 41 0.32 -0.58 9.81
C VAL A 41 0.48 0.35 11.01
N PHE A 42 1.21 1.45 10.86
CA PHE A 42 1.37 2.46 11.91
C PHE A 42 0.03 3.10 12.32
N LEU A 43 -0.82 3.46 11.36
CA LEU A 43 -2.14 4.02 11.65
C LEU A 43 -3.05 3.01 12.36
N LEU A 44 -3.07 1.76 11.91
CA LEU A 44 -3.81 0.67 12.55
C LEU A 44 -3.35 0.49 13.99
N TRP A 45 -2.04 0.42 14.23
CA TRP A 45 -1.48 0.33 15.57
C TRP A 45 -1.92 1.49 16.48
N ARG A 46 -1.97 2.72 15.95
CA ARG A 46 -2.48 3.88 16.70
C ARG A 46 -3.97 3.78 17.03
N ILE A 47 -4.77 3.25 16.11
CA ILE A 47 -6.20 2.99 16.34
C ILE A 47 -6.35 1.94 17.45
N PHE A 48 -5.67 0.80 17.35
CA PHE A 48 -5.72 -0.25 18.40
C PHE A 48 -5.25 0.27 19.75
N LYS A 49 -4.15 1.02 19.80
CA LYS A 49 -3.66 1.64 21.04
C LYS A 49 -4.70 2.61 21.64
N SER A 50 -5.36 3.39 20.78
CA SER A 50 -6.42 4.31 21.22
C SER A 50 -7.61 3.56 21.79
N ILE A 51 -8.10 2.53 21.10
CA ILE A 51 -9.25 1.72 21.55
C ILE A 51 -8.93 1.02 22.87
N ARG A 52 -7.73 0.45 23.01
CA ARG A 52 -7.27 -0.18 24.25
C ARG A 52 -7.19 0.78 25.44
N SER A 53 -6.76 2.02 25.20
CA SER A 53 -6.77 3.07 26.23
C SER A 53 -8.19 3.50 26.58
N SER A 54 -9.06 3.58 25.58
CA SER A 54 -10.45 3.99 25.69
C SER A 54 -11.32 2.99 26.46
N LEU A 55 -11.02 1.69 26.38
CA LEU A 55 -11.69 0.64 27.16
C LEU A 55 -11.55 0.85 28.68
N LYS A 56 -10.49 1.51 29.13
CA LYS A 56 -10.34 1.87 30.55
C LYS A 56 -11.28 3.00 30.99
N ASN A 57 -11.80 3.77 30.03
CA ASN A 57 -12.61 4.97 30.26
C ASN A 57 -14.04 4.79 29.72
N GLU A 58 -14.49 3.55 29.45
CA GLU A 58 -15.84 3.20 28.95
C GLU A 58 -16.27 3.86 27.62
N ASN A 59 -15.38 4.57 26.92
CA ASN A 59 -15.68 5.23 25.64
C ASN A 59 -14.74 4.75 24.52
N PRO A 60 -15.15 3.77 23.69
CA PRO A 60 -14.35 3.22 22.60
C PRO A 60 -14.15 4.20 21.42
N PHE A 61 -14.90 5.31 21.39
CA PHE A 61 -14.86 6.25 20.30
C PHE A 61 -13.90 7.40 20.59
N HIS A 62 -12.86 7.52 19.77
CA HIS A 62 -11.95 8.66 19.84
C HIS A 62 -12.03 9.44 18.51
N PRO A 63 -12.30 10.76 18.52
CA PRO A 63 -12.51 11.52 17.27
C PRO A 63 -11.31 11.49 16.32
N LYS A 64 -10.10 11.41 16.89
CA LYS A 64 -8.85 11.20 16.13
C LYS A 64 -8.83 9.90 15.32
N ASN A 65 -9.58 8.86 15.70
CA ASN A 65 -9.63 7.59 14.97
C ASN A 65 -10.42 7.70 13.67
N ILE A 66 -11.46 8.55 13.59
CA ILE A 66 -12.18 8.85 12.33
C ILE A 66 -11.17 9.28 11.25
N TRP A 67 -10.31 10.26 11.59
CA TRP A 67 -9.28 10.76 10.68
C TRP A 67 -8.21 9.73 10.35
N ARG A 68 -7.87 8.83 11.27
CA ARG A 68 -6.91 7.74 10.99
C ARG A 68 -7.50 6.72 10.02
N ILE A 69 -8.77 6.34 10.17
CA ILE A 69 -9.44 5.41 9.25
C ILE A 69 -9.55 6.04 7.85
N ARG A 70 -9.91 7.33 7.76
CA ARG A 70 -9.90 8.06 6.48
C ARG A 70 -8.52 8.06 5.82
N LYS A 71 -7.45 8.29 6.59
CA LYS A 71 -6.06 8.24 6.07
C LYS A 71 -5.68 6.85 5.56
N ILE A 72 -6.15 5.77 6.21
CA ILE A 72 -5.95 4.41 5.72
C ILE A 72 -6.66 4.23 4.37
N ALA A 73 -7.92 4.67 4.25
CA ALA A 73 -8.66 4.59 2.99
C ALA A 73 -7.93 5.33 1.84
N PHE A 74 -7.44 6.55 2.10
CA PHE A 74 -6.64 7.29 1.12
C PHE A 74 -5.31 6.61 0.78
N ALA A 75 -4.65 5.96 1.74
CA ALA A 75 -3.41 5.23 1.50
C ALA A 75 -3.64 4.01 0.59
N ILE A 76 -4.72 3.26 0.81
CA ILE A 76 -5.13 2.13 -0.05
C ILE A 76 -5.53 2.62 -1.45
N LEU A 77 -6.25 3.75 -1.53
CA LEU A 77 -6.60 4.35 -2.81
C LEU A 77 -5.34 4.76 -3.59
N LEU A 78 -4.38 5.38 -2.91
CA LEU A 78 -3.11 5.80 -3.51
C LEU A 78 -2.30 4.60 -4.01
N SER A 79 -2.23 3.50 -3.25
CA SER A 79 -1.54 2.29 -3.72
C SER A 79 -2.22 1.70 -4.96
N ALA A 80 -3.56 1.64 -4.99
CA ALA A 80 -4.29 1.15 -6.15
C ALA A 80 -4.02 2.02 -7.40
N ILE A 81 -3.99 3.35 -7.24
CA ILE A 81 -3.66 4.26 -8.34
C ILE A 81 -2.22 4.04 -8.83
N LEU A 82 -1.26 3.87 -7.91
CA LEU A 82 0.13 3.60 -8.27
C LEU A 82 0.28 2.27 -9.03
N GLU A 83 -0.43 1.22 -8.62
CA GLU A 83 -0.45 -0.08 -9.30
C GLU A 83 -1.02 -0.01 -10.72
N ILE A 84 -1.93 0.92 -10.99
CA ILE A 84 -2.47 1.16 -12.34
C ILE A 84 -1.49 1.99 -13.18
N ILE A 85 -0.93 3.06 -12.61
CA ILE A 85 -0.10 4.03 -13.34
C ILE A 85 1.29 3.47 -13.65
N TYR A 86 1.92 2.78 -12.70
CA TYR A 86 3.26 2.23 -12.83
C TYR A 86 3.48 1.37 -14.09
N PRO A 87 2.64 0.36 -14.39
CA PRO A 87 2.79 -0.45 -15.60
C PRO A 87 2.60 0.36 -16.89
N ILE A 88 1.76 1.40 -16.87
CA ILE A 88 1.55 2.29 -18.02
C ILE A 88 2.82 3.11 -18.30
N ILE A 89 3.43 3.66 -17.25
CA ILE A 89 4.69 4.41 -17.36
C ILE A 89 5.81 3.51 -17.86
N LEU A 90 5.96 2.31 -17.29
CA LEU A 90 6.95 1.34 -17.76
C LEU A 90 6.75 1.00 -19.24
N LYS A 91 5.52 0.76 -19.66
CA LYS A 91 5.22 0.49 -21.08
C LYS A 91 5.68 1.63 -21.98
N TYR A 92 5.38 2.87 -21.63
CA TYR A 92 5.75 4.03 -22.43
C TYR A 92 7.28 4.16 -22.56
N LEU A 93 8.00 3.96 -21.46
CA LEU A 93 9.48 4.03 -21.44
C LEU A 93 10.15 2.91 -22.22
N TRP A 94 9.53 1.74 -22.31
CA TRP A 94 10.06 0.58 -23.03
C TRP A 94 9.54 0.47 -24.47
N PHE A 95 8.57 1.29 -24.87
CA PHE A 95 7.91 1.21 -26.17
C PHE A 95 8.91 1.31 -27.34
N GLU A 96 9.91 2.20 -27.22
CA GLU A 96 10.95 2.36 -28.25
C GLU A 96 11.92 1.15 -28.30
N LYS A 97 12.25 0.54 -27.16
CA LYS A 97 13.09 -0.67 -27.10
C LYS A 97 12.36 -1.92 -27.60
N LEU A 98 11.04 -1.97 -27.47
CA LEU A 98 10.21 -3.12 -27.85
C LEU A 98 9.93 -3.18 -29.36
N ASN A 99 9.75 -2.03 -30.02
CA ASN A 99 9.63 -1.98 -31.49
C ASN A 99 10.91 -2.46 -32.20
N ALA A 100 12.07 -2.36 -31.55
CA ALA A 100 13.34 -2.87 -32.09
C ALA A 100 13.50 -4.40 -31.96
N LEU A 101 12.64 -5.07 -31.19
CA LEU A 101 12.78 -6.50 -30.85
C LEU A 101 11.63 -7.38 -31.35
N ASP A 102 10.65 -6.83 -32.10
CA ASP A 102 9.50 -7.54 -32.69
C ASP A 102 8.72 -8.45 -31.71
N LYS A 103 8.83 -8.18 -30.40
CA LYS A 103 8.14 -8.96 -29.35
C LYS A 103 6.87 -8.24 -28.93
N ALA A 104 5.74 -8.79 -29.35
CA ALA A 104 4.42 -8.37 -28.90
C ALA A 104 4.28 -8.66 -27.39
N PHE A 105 4.30 -7.61 -26.56
CA PHE A 105 4.02 -7.74 -25.14
C PHE A 105 2.52 -7.92 -24.94
N THR A 106 2.08 -9.15 -24.64
CA THR A 106 0.68 -9.44 -24.30
C THR A 106 0.38 -8.98 -22.88
N PHE A 107 -0.40 -7.91 -22.77
CA PHE A 107 -0.93 -7.47 -21.48
C PHE A 107 -2.07 -8.39 -21.06
N LYS A 108 -1.87 -9.17 -20.01
CA LYS A 108 -2.99 -9.63 -19.20
C LYS A 108 -3.37 -8.47 -18.30
N LEU A 109 -4.55 -7.88 -18.54
CA LEU A 109 -5.20 -6.99 -17.59
C LEU A 109 -5.49 -7.83 -16.33
N ASN A 110 -4.59 -7.77 -15.36
CA ASN A 110 -4.87 -8.28 -14.02
C ASN A 110 -5.86 -7.31 -13.36
N PHE A 111 -7.01 -7.83 -12.93
CA PHE A 111 -8.07 -7.04 -12.27
C PHE A 111 -7.75 -6.72 -10.79
N ASP A 112 -6.58 -7.10 -10.29
CA ASP A 112 -6.14 -6.85 -8.92
C ASP A 112 -6.25 -5.37 -8.47
N PRO A 113 -5.91 -4.37 -9.30
CA PRO A 113 -6.01 -2.96 -8.89
C PRO A 113 -7.47 -2.50 -8.67
N THR A 114 -8.42 -3.07 -9.40
CA THR A 114 -9.85 -2.77 -9.25
C THR A 114 -10.38 -3.29 -7.91
N VAL A 115 -9.86 -4.44 -7.46
CA VAL A 115 -10.17 -5.02 -6.14
C VAL A 115 -9.63 -4.11 -5.03
N ASN A 116 -8.41 -3.58 -5.18
CA ASN A 116 -7.82 -2.65 -4.23
C ASN A 116 -8.60 -1.31 -4.13
N LEU A 117 -9.13 -0.82 -5.25
CA LEU A 117 -10.01 0.36 -5.25
C LEU A 117 -11.32 0.10 -4.51
N PHE A 118 -11.92 -1.09 -4.69
CA PHE A 118 -13.11 -1.49 -3.94
C PHE A 118 -12.84 -1.59 -2.43
N TRP A 119 -11.68 -2.12 -2.04
CA TRP A 119 -11.25 -2.13 -0.64
C TRP A 119 -11.13 -0.72 -0.05
N ALA A 120 -10.56 0.24 -0.78
CA ALA A 120 -10.50 1.62 -0.33
C ALA A 120 -11.89 2.20 -0.06
N LEU A 121 -12.86 1.94 -0.94
CA LEU A 121 -14.27 2.36 -0.76
C LEU A 121 -14.91 1.73 0.48
N ILE A 122 -14.69 0.43 0.72
CA ILE A 122 -15.18 -0.23 1.94
C ILE A 122 -14.63 0.47 3.18
N VAL A 123 -13.33 0.78 3.21
CA VAL A 123 -12.72 1.47 4.36
C VAL A 123 -13.26 2.89 4.53
N PHE A 124 -13.60 3.61 3.44
CA PHE A 124 -14.31 4.88 3.54
C PHE A 124 -15.69 4.73 4.18
N VAL A 125 -16.46 3.72 3.79
CA VAL A 125 -17.77 3.43 4.42
C VAL A 125 -17.60 3.15 5.91
N ILE A 126 -16.59 2.34 6.30
CA ILE A 126 -16.29 2.08 7.72
C ILE A 126 -15.92 3.37 8.46
N ALA A 127 -15.18 4.28 7.84
CA ALA A 127 -14.85 5.57 8.45
C ALA A 127 -16.11 6.40 8.75
N GLU A 128 -17.10 6.37 7.86
CA GLU A 128 -18.34 7.11 8.03
C GLU A 128 -19.25 6.44 9.08
N ILE A 129 -19.33 5.11 9.10
CA ILE A 129 -20.03 4.37 10.16
C ILE A 129 -19.42 4.71 11.53
N TYR A 130 -18.09 4.73 11.64
CA TYR A 130 -17.41 5.09 12.89
C TYR A 130 -17.69 6.54 13.32
N ARG A 131 -17.79 7.47 12.36
CA ARG A 131 -18.17 8.85 12.64
C ARG A 131 -19.61 8.95 13.17
N ILE A 132 -20.57 8.32 12.49
CA ILE A 132 -21.98 8.30 12.91
C ILE A 132 -22.10 7.70 14.32
N GLY A 133 -21.42 6.58 14.59
CA GLY A 133 -21.41 5.97 15.92
C GLY A 133 -20.85 6.89 17.01
N PHE A 134 -19.83 7.70 16.70
CA PHE A 134 -19.31 8.71 17.61
C PHE A 134 -20.31 9.86 17.87
N GLU A 135 -20.97 10.34 16.81
CA GLU A 135 -21.99 11.40 16.93
C GLU A 135 -23.18 10.93 17.79
N MET A 136 -23.69 9.72 17.56
CA MET A 136 -24.77 9.12 18.36
C MET A 136 -24.38 8.98 19.85
N LYS A 137 -23.15 8.56 20.13
CA LYS A 137 -22.67 8.44 21.52
C LYS A 137 -22.59 9.80 22.20
N LYS A 138 -22.13 10.83 21.47
CA LYS A 138 -22.05 12.20 21.99
C LYS A 138 -23.43 12.77 22.32
N GLU A 139 -24.44 12.50 21.50
CA GLU A 139 -25.83 12.92 21.76
C GLU A 139 -26.39 12.25 23.03
N GLN A 140 -26.12 10.96 23.23
CA GLN A 140 -26.52 10.24 24.44
C GLN A 140 -25.89 10.83 25.71
N GLU A 141 -24.61 11.20 25.66
CA GLU A 141 -23.92 11.83 26.80
C GLU A 141 -24.45 13.24 27.14
N LEU A 142 -25.03 13.95 26.17
CA LEU A 142 -25.61 15.30 26.38
C LEU A 142 -27.07 15.27 26.88
N THR A 143 -27.72 14.12 26.83
CA THR A 143 -29.14 13.96 27.21
C THR A 143 -29.33 13.45 28.64
N ILE A 144 -28.24 12.99 29.29
CA ILE A 144 -28.19 12.60 30.72
C ILE A 144 -27.77 13.82 31.53
#